data_AF-A0A9W6ZXB8-F1
#
_entry.id   AF-A0A9W6ZXB8-F1
#
_cell.length_a   1.000
_cell.length_b   1.000
_cell.length_c   1.000
_cell.angle_alpha   90.00
_cell.angle_beta   90.00
_cell.angle_gamma   90.00
#
_symmetry.space_group_name_H-M   'P 1'
#
loop_
_entity.id
_entity.type
_entity.pdbx_description
1 polymer ?
#
loop_
_entity_poly.entity_id
_entity_poly.type
_entity_poly.pdbx_seq_one_letter_code
_entity_poly.pdbx_strand_id
1 'polypeptide(L)'
;MEDRRDTDPMVLEAVKDGKVKALWSRSRKCGVFLALLVVVFIGTILIGTEVEKANVRKAPSTLYFYETPAVCGVHSAEKQVVTHVNASEAGKAGDLVAHCGDCGFCSNYNDIEIYNTTKETLTKTSTNCATKAFIGGSDAVFDCFKEDVGFTDGCNDCWTENVMCDMKKCVFTCLKMIMTGQRNNGGDGKLNDCLLCDEKLCGPAFIECAGANRRRSGIISDIGRDDENEVCDSVNAGWRFGLE
;
A
#
# COMPACT_ATOMS: atom_id res chain seq x y z
N MET A 1 48.16 60.67 13.79
CA MET A 1 48.55 59.86 14.97
C MET A 1 47.50 58.80 15.13
N GLU A 2 47.79 57.60 14.64
CA GLU A 2 46.90 56.45 14.66
C GLU A 2 46.92 55.83 16.06
N ASP A 3 45.80 55.91 16.76
CA ASP A 3 45.58 55.32 18.08
C ASP A 3 45.39 53.80 17.93
N ARG A 4 46.52 53.08 17.97
CA ARG A 4 46.56 51.62 17.94
C ARG A 4 46.23 51.12 19.36
N ARG A 5 44.94 50.94 19.65
CA ARG A 5 44.47 50.27 20.87
C ARG A 5 44.93 48.81 20.85
N ASP A 6 46.00 48.52 21.60
CA ASP A 6 46.38 47.17 22.00
C ASP A 6 45.24 46.57 22.83
N THR A 7 44.42 45.73 22.21
CA THR A 7 43.45 44.91 22.94
C THR A 7 44.20 43.84 23.71
N ASP A 8 44.09 43.91 25.04
CA ASP A 8 44.65 42.94 25.98
C ASP A 8 44.29 41.50 25.56
N PRO A 9 45.30 40.62 25.32
CA PRO A 9 45.08 39.24 24.91
C PRO A 9 44.20 38.45 25.89
N MET A 10 44.14 38.81 27.18
CA MET A 10 43.23 38.18 28.14
C MET A 10 41.75 38.48 27.85
N VAL A 11 41.44 39.67 27.33
CA VAL A 11 40.06 40.05 26.95
C VAL A 11 39.60 39.27 25.71
N LEU A 12 40.52 39.01 24.78
CA LEU A 12 40.26 38.23 23.57
C LEU A 12 39.96 36.75 23.86
N GLU A 13 40.65 36.13 24.83
CA GLU A 13 40.39 34.74 25.23
C GLU A 13 39.07 34.58 25.99
N ALA A 14 38.76 35.49 26.93
CA ALA A 14 37.49 35.46 27.66
C ALA A 14 36.26 35.61 26.74
N VAL A 15 36.36 36.43 25.69
CA VAL A 15 35.29 36.59 24.67
C VAL A 15 35.14 35.33 23.81
N LYS A 16 36.24 34.64 23.47
CA LYS A 16 36.18 33.36 22.73
C LYS A 16 35.53 32.27 23.58
N ASP A 17 35.92 32.14 24.84
CA ASP A 17 35.35 31.15 25.77
C ASP A 17 33.86 31.37 26.05
N GLY A 18 33.44 32.63 26.22
CA GLY A 18 32.02 32.98 26.39
C GLY A 18 31.17 32.63 25.16
N LYS A 19 31.69 32.88 23.94
CA LYS A 19 31.01 32.52 22.69
C LYS A 19 30.94 31.00 22.50
N VAL A 20 32.00 30.26 22.79
CA VAL A 20 32.03 28.79 22.69
C VAL A 20 31.05 28.15 23.68
N LYS A 21 30.99 28.61 24.93
CA LYS A 21 30.02 28.12 25.93
C LYS A 21 28.58 28.42 25.54
N ALA A 22 28.30 29.60 24.97
CA ALA A 22 26.97 29.97 24.48
C ALA A 22 26.54 29.12 23.26
N LEU A 23 27.46 28.88 22.31
CA LEU A 23 27.25 27.98 21.16
C LEU A 23 27.00 26.53 21.62
N TRP A 24 27.76 26.03 22.59
CA TRP A 24 27.60 24.68 23.13
C TRP A 24 26.29 24.52 23.92
N SER A 25 25.90 25.54 24.69
CA SER A 25 24.61 25.59 25.39
C SER A 25 23.42 25.63 24.42
N ARG A 26 23.51 26.43 23.35
CA ARG A 26 22.48 26.50 22.29
C ARG A 26 22.36 25.19 21.53
N SER A 27 23.49 24.57 21.18
CA SER A 27 23.55 23.25 20.54
C SER A 27 22.94 22.15 21.41
N ARG A 28 23.26 22.11 22.71
CA ARG A 28 22.66 21.16 23.67
C ARG A 28 21.14 21.34 23.80
N LYS A 29 20.65 22.58 23.86
CA LYS A 29 19.21 22.86 23.92
C LYS A 29 18.48 22.41 22.66
N CYS A 30 19.07 22.63 21.47
CA CYS A 30 18.52 22.10 20.22
C CYS A 30 18.52 20.56 20.20
N GLY A 31 19.58 19.92 20.68
CA GLY A 31 19.66 18.46 20.76
C GLY A 31 18.59 17.85 21.68
N VAL A 32 18.35 18.44 22.86
CA VAL A 32 17.29 17.98 23.77
C VAL A 32 15.90 18.18 23.15
N PHE A 33 15.65 19.31 22.49
CA PHE A 33 14.38 19.56 21.83
C PHE A 33 14.10 18.56 20.70
N LEU A 34 15.09 18.27 19.87
CA LEU A 34 14.98 17.26 18.80
C LEU A 34 14.71 15.86 19.38
N ALA A 35 15.41 15.48 20.45
CA ALA A 35 15.17 14.20 21.11
C ALA A 35 13.73 14.08 21.65
N LEU A 36 13.20 15.15 22.25
CA LEU A 36 11.80 15.17 22.71
C LEU A 36 10.81 15.04 21.54
N LEU A 37 11.05 15.72 20.43
CA LEU A 37 10.20 15.57 19.23
C LEU A 37 10.22 14.13 18.70
N VAL A 38 11.38 13.48 18.67
CA VAL A 38 11.49 12.08 18.26
C VAL A 38 10.72 11.15 19.21
N VAL A 39 10.83 11.35 20.52
CA VAL A 39 10.08 10.56 21.51
C VAL A 39 8.58 10.73 21.34
N VAL A 40 8.10 11.97 21.16
CA VAL A 40 6.68 12.26 20.91
C VAL A 40 6.21 11.64 19.60
N PHE A 41 7.01 11.73 18.53
CA PHE A 41 6.70 11.12 17.25
C PHE A 41 6.58 9.60 17.33
N ILE A 42 7.56 8.92 17.94
CA ILE A 42 7.53 7.47 18.15
C ILE A 42 6.33 7.08 19.02
N GLY A 43 6.09 7.80 20.12
CA GLY A 43 4.93 7.58 20.99
C GLY A 43 3.60 7.69 20.24
N THR A 44 3.47 8.67 19.34
CA THR A 44 2.28 8.87 18.51
C THR A 44 2.06 7.69 17.57
N ILE A 45 3.12 7.20 16.92
CA ILE A 45 3.04 6.03 16.01
C ILE A 45 2.63 4.77 16.76
N LEU A 46 3.20 4.54 17.96
CA LEU A 46 2.86 3.36 18.77
C LEU A 46 1.40 3.40 19.24
N ILE A 47 0.92 4.54 19.72
CA ILE A 47 -0.48 4.70 20.14
C ILE A 47 -1.42 4.54 18.94
N GLY A 48 -1.11 5.20 17.82
CA GLY A 48 -1.89 5.10 16.59
C GLY A 48 -1.98 3.67 16.06
N THR A 49 -0.85 2.94 16.08
CA THR A 49 -0.80 1.51 15.71
C THR A 49 -1.78 0.68 16.52
N GLU A 50 -1.83 0.86 17.84
CA GLU A 50 -2.75 0.09 18.70
C GLU A 50 -4.22 0.45 18.47
N VAL A 51 -4.52 1.71 18.15
CA VAL A 51 -5.87 2.16 17.77
C VAL A 51 -6.30 1.50 16.45
N GLU A 52 -5.45 1.53 15.43
CA GLU A 52 -5.73 0.89 14.14
C GLU A 52 -5.94 -0.62 14.30
N LYS A 53 -5.07 -1.30 15.06
CA LYS A 53 -5.22 -2.73 15.38
C LYS A 53 -6.51 -3.03 16.14
N ALA A 54 -6.97 -2.12 17.00
CA ALA A 54 -8.26 -2.25 17.67
C ALA A 54 -9.44 -2.15 16.68
N ASN A 55 -9.35 -1.30 15.66
CA ASN A 55 -10.34 -1.22 14.59
C ASN A 55 -10.34 -2.47 13.72
N VAL A 56 -9.15 -2.96 13.34
CA VAL A 56 -8.97 -4.22 12.60
C VAL A 56 -9.61 -5.40 13.32
N ARG A 57 -9.43 -5.52 14.66
CA ARG A 57 -10.05 -6.59 15.46
C ARG A 57 -11.58 -6.55 15.49
N LYS A 58 -12.18 -5.38 15.24
CA LYS A 58 -13.65 -5.20 15.19
C LYS A 58 -14.20 -5.33 13.78
N ALA A 59 -13.35 -5.26 12.75
CA ALA A 59 -13.76 -5.37 11.37
C ALA A 59 -14.21 -6.81 11.05
N PRO A 60 -15.21 -6.97 10.19
CA PRO A 60 -15.70 -8.29 9.80
C PRO A 60 -14.63 -9.10 9.04
N SER A 61 -14.93 -10.38 8.80
CA SER A 61 -14.16 -11.15 7.82
C SER A 61 -14.36 -10.58 6.42
N THR A 62 -13.32 -10.66 5.59
CA THR A 62 -13.37 -10.33 4.16
C THR A 62 -13.43 -11.59 3.28
N LEU A 63 -13.46 -12.77 3.91
CA LEU A 63 -13.50 -14.07 3.22
C LEU A 63 -14.71 -14.21 2.27
N TYR A 64 -15.83 -13.57 2.59
CA TYR A 64 -17.04 -13.60 1.76
C TYR A 64 -16.83 -13.02 0.35
N PHE A 65 -15.80 -12.19 0.13
CA PHE A 65 -15.45 -11.72 -1.20
C PHE A 65 -14.82 -12.79 -2.09
N TYR A 66 -14.37 -13.89 -1.50
CA TYR A 66 -13.71 -15.02 -2.17
C TYR A 66 -14.61 -16.26 -2.18
N GLU A 67 -15.52 -16.39 -1.22
CA GLU A 67 -16.57 -17.43 -1.16
C GLU A 67 -17.82 -17.05 -1.98
N THR A 68 -17.65 -16.70 -3.25
CA THR A 68 -18.78 -16.34 -4.14
C THR A 68 -18.86 -17.28 -5.35
N PRO A 69 -20.06 -17.71 -5.75
CA PRO A 69 -20.21 -18.47 -6.98
C PRO A 69 -20.04 -17.58 -8.22
N ALA A 70 -20.28 -16.26 -8.10
CA ALA A 70 -20.21 -15.32 -9.22
C ALA A 70 -18.81 -15.27 -9.83
N VAL A 71 -18.74 -15.01 -11.12
CA VAL A 71 -17.47 -14.91 -11.87
C VAL A 71 -17.54 -13.79 -12.90
N CYS A 72 -16.38 -13.25 -13.23
CA CYS A 72 -16.22 -12.36 -14.37
C CYS A 72 -15.71 -13.17 -15.56
N GLY A 73 -16.56 -13.32 -16.56
CA GLY A 73 -16.25 -13.97 -17.84
C GLY A 73 -15.75 -12.96 -18.86
N VAL A 74 -14.93 -13.43 -19.80
CA VAL A 74 -14.49 -12.66 -20.96
C VAL A 74 -14.86 -13.38 -22.23
N HIS A 75 -15.53 -12.65 -23.11
CA HIS A 75 -15.84 -13.13 -24.44
C HIS A 75 -14.59 -13.02 -25.32
N SER A 76 -14.02 -14.16 -25.73
CA SER A 76 -12.70 -14.23 -26.39
C SER A 76 -12.61 -13.34 -27.65
N ALA A 77 -13.69 -13.21 -28.41
CA ALA A 77 -13.71 -12.43 -29.65
C ALA A 77 -13.73 -10.90 -29.42
N GLU A 78 -14.31 -10.43 -28.31
CA GLU A 78 -14.62 -8.99 -28.11
C GLU A 78 -13.83 -8.36 -26.97
N LYS A 79 -13.10 -9.16 -26.18
CA LYS A 79 -12.38 -8.74 -24.96
C LYS A 79 -13.27 -7.97 -23.96
N GLN A 80 -14.58 -8.14 -24.07
CA GLN A 80 -15.57 -7.57 -23.17
C GLN A 80 -15.70 -8.47 -21.94
N VAL A 81 -15.72 -7.85 -20.76
CA VAL A 81 -15.96 -8.52 -19.48
C VAL A 81 -17.45 -8.51 -19.14
N VAL A 82 -17.97 -9.63 -18.65
CA VAL A 82 -19.37 -9.79 -18.24
C VAL A 82 -19.45 -10.59 -16.94
N THR A 83 -20.20 -10.08 -15.97
CA THR A 83 -20.47 -10.79 -14.73
C THR A 83 -21.49 -11.90 -14.97
N HIS A 84 -21.17 -13.11 -14.52
CA HIS A 84 -22.05 -14.27 -14.54
C HIS A 84 -22.33 -14.74 -13.11
N VAL A 85 -23.52 -15.32 -12.89
CA VAL A 85 -23.91 -15.86 -11.59
C VAL A 85 -23.02 -17.04 -11.15
N ASN A 86 -22.39 -17.75 -12.09
CA ASN A 86 -21.36 -18.75 -11.85
C ASN A 86 -20.58 -19.17 -13.10
N ALA A 87 -19.50 -19.92 -12.89
CA ALA A 87 -18.64 -20.47 -13.94
C ALA A 87 -19.39 -21.34 -14.97
N SER A 88 -20.44 -22.06 -14.56
CA SER A 88 -21.24 -22.85 -15.52
C SER A 88 -22.02 -21.96 -16.47
N GLU A 89 -22.59 -20.85 -16.01
CA GLU A 89 -23.31 -19.90 -16.87
C GLU A 89 -22.35 -19.14 -17.80
N ALA A 90 -21.16 -18.77 -17.32
CA ALA A 90 -20.10 -18.22 -18.17
C ALA A 90 -19.75 -19.19 -19.32
N GLY A 91 -19.56 -20.47 -19.01
CA GLY A 91 -19.28 -21.49 -20.02
C GLY A 91 -20.42 -21.71 -21.03
N LYS A 92 -21.68 -21.60 -20.61
CA LYS A 92 -22.85 -21.66 -21.52
C LYS A 92 -22.92 -20.45 -22.45
N ALA A 93 -22.46 -19.28 -21.99
CA ALA A 93 -22.35 -18.08 -22.81
C ALA A 93 -21.13 -18.12 -23.78
N GLY A 94 -20.27 -19.12 -23.66
CA GLY A 94 -19.02 -19.21 -24.44
C GLY A 94 -17.91 -18.31 -23.89
N ASP A 95 -18.05 -17.81 -22.67
CA ASP A 95 -17.07 -16.94 -22.03
C ASP A 95 -16.04 -17.74 -21.23
N LEU A 96 -14.80 -17.23 -21.20
CA LEU A 96 -13.74 -17.75 -20.34
C LEU A 96 -13.73 -16.98 -19.02
N VAL A 97 -13.73 -17.68 -17.89
CA VAL A 97 -13.61 -17.09 -16.56
C VAL A 97 -12.23 -16.46 -16.37
N ALA A 98 -12.19 -15.15 -16.22
CA ALA A 98 -10.99 -14.37 -15.96
C ALA A 98 -10.66 -14.30 -14.47
N HIS A 99 -11.69 -14.17 -13.62
CA HIS A 99 -11.56 -14.15 -12.17
C HIS A 99 -12.90 -14.47 -11.48
N CYS A 100 -12.84 -14.86 -10.21
CA CYS A 100 -14.02 -15.02 -9.35
C CYS A 100 -14.56 -13.65 -8.90
N GLY A 101 -15.84 -13.59 -8.59
CA GLY A 101 -16.58 -12.38 -8.23
C GLY A 101 -17.01 -11.54 -9.42
N ASP A 102 -17.76 -10.48 -9.13
CA ASP A 102 -18.27 -9.55 -10.14
C ASP A 102 -17.14 -8.79 -10.85
N CYS A 103 -17.35 -8.48 -12.13
CA CYS A 103 -16.45 -7.62 -12.88
C CYS A 103 -16.39 -6.20 -12.29
N GLY A 104 -15.24 -5.55 -12.43
CA GLY A 104 -14.99 -4.16 -12.05
C GLY A 104 -13.94 -3.53 -12.95
N PHE A 105 -13.37 -2.40 -12.56
CA PHE A 105 -12.47 -1.64 -13.43
C PHE A 105 -11.16 -2.35 -13.76
N CYS A 106 -10.68 -3.22 -12.87
CA CYS A 106 -9.45 -4.01 -13.06
C CYS A 106 -9.69 -5.37 -13.75
N SER A 107 -10.91 -5.66 -14.22
CA SER A 107 -11.26 -6.96 -14.81
C SER A 107 -10.78 -7.16 -16.25
N ASN A 108 -10.27 -6.11 -16.89
CA ASN A 108 -9.79 -6.20 -18.26
C ASN A 108 -8.45 -6.96 -18.36
N TYR A 109 -8.12 -7.41 -19.57
CA TYR A 109 -6.91 -8.19 -19.83
C TYR A 109 -5.62 -7.51 -19.37
N ASN A 110 -5.46 -6.20 -19.63
CA ASN A 110 -4.24 -5.47 -19.29
C ASN A 110 -3.96 -5.53 -17.79
N ASP A 111 -4.95 -5.20 -16.97
CA ASP A 111 -4.76 -5.08 -15.52
C ASP A 111 -4.61 -6.45 -14.84
N ILE A 112 -5.30 -7.48 -15.33
CA ILE A 112 -5.10 -8.86 -14.86
C ILE A 112 -3.70 -9.38 -15.27
N GLU A 113 -3.23 -9.05 -16.46
CA GLU A 113 -1.90 -9.46 -16.90
C GLU A 113 -0.80 -8.74 -16.11
N ILE A 114 -1.02 -7.48 -15.71
CA ILE A 114 -0.16 -6.80 -14.74
C ILE A 114 -0.10 -7.60 -13.44
N TYR A 115 -1.25 -8.00 -12.86
CA TYR A 115 -1.27 -8.81 -11.64
C TYR A 115 -0.47 -10.12 -11.77
N ASN A 116 -0.53 -10.76 -12.93
CA ASN A 116 0.15 -12.02 -13.20
C ASN A 116 1.67 -11.84 -13.38
N THR A 117 2.07 -10.91 -14.24
CA THR A 117 3.48 -10.66 -14.58
C THR A 117 4.25 -9.98 -13.44
N THR A 118 3.56 -9.22 -12.59
CA THR A 118 4.15 -8.52 -11.44
C THR A 118 3.84 -9.18 -10.10
N LYS A 119 3.40 -10.45 -10.08
CA LYS A 119 3.01 -11.17 -8.85
C LYS A 119 4.06 -11.19 -7.74
N GLU A 120 5.34 -11.03 -8.08
CA GLU A 120 6.46 -11.00 -7.13
C GLU A 120 6.92 -9.57 -6.75
N THR A 121 6.42 -8.54 -7.42
CA THR A 121 6.95 -7.17 -7.32
C THR A 121 5.90 -6.10 -7.10
N LEU A 122 4.63 -6.35 -7.44
CA LEU A 122 3.55 -5.37 -7.36
C LEU A 122 3.38 -4.79 -5.96
N THR A 123 3.50 -5.61 -4.91
CA THR A 123 3.39 -5.14 -3.52
C THR A 123 4.45 -4.08 -3.21
N LYS A 124 5.68 -4.28 -3.68
CA LYS A 124 6.77 -3.31 -3.50
C LYS A 124 6.52 -2.04 -4.32
N THR A 125 6.14 -2.17 -5.59
CA THR A 125 5.87 -1.00 -6.45
C THR A 125 4.68 -0.19 -5.94
N SER A 126 3.57 -0.85 -5.59
CA SER A 126 2.39 -0.20 -5.00
C SER A 126 2.70 0.47 -3.67
N THR A 127 3.53 -0.14 -2.81
CA THR A 127 4.00 0.51 -1.57
C THR A 127 4.79 1.79 -1.87
N ASN A 128 5.67 1.76 -2.87
CA ASN A 128 6.42 2.95 -3.30
C ASN A 128 5.48 4.05 -3.81
N CYS A 129 4.47 3.70 -4.61
CA CYS A 129 3.46 4.66 -5.06
C CYS A 129 2.62 5.20 -3.91
N ALA A 130 2.23 4.36 -2.95
CA ALA A 130 1.49 4.78 -1.77
C ALA A 130 2.26 5.84 -0.94
N THR A 131 3.59 5.76 -0.89
CA THR A 131 4.40 6.78 -0.19
C THR A 131 4.31 8.18 -0.81
N LYS A 132 3.88 8.31 -2.07
CA LYS A 132 3.67 9.60 -2.73
C LYS A 132 2.52 10.39 -2.09
N ALA A 133 1.57 9.70 -1.45
CA ALA A 133 0.44 10.33 -0.78
C ALA A 133 0.85 11.32 0.33
N PHE A 134 2.00 11.10 0.98
CA PHE A 134 2.47 11.98 2.07
C PHE A 134 2.83 13.40 1.63
N ILE A 135 3.11 13.62 0.34
CA ILE A 135 3.54 14.92 -0.18
C ILE A 135 2.59 15.38 -1.28
N GLY A 136 2.33 14.52 -2.27
CA GLY A 136 1.57 14.87 -3.47
C GLY A 136 0.10 14.43 -3.45
N GLY A 137 -0.35 13.78 -2.37
CA GLY A 137 -1.74 13.34 -2.24
C GLY A 137 -2.15 12.34 -3.33
N SER A 138 -3.44 12.35 -3.67
CA SER A 138 -4.08 11.40 -4.59
C SER A 138 -3.47 11.46 -6.01
N ASP A 139 -3.24 12.66 -6.54
CA ASP A 139 -2.73 12.84 -7.92
C ASP A 139 -1.35 12.20 -8.09
N ALA A 140 -0.45 12.40 -7.12
CA ALA A 140 0.89 11.80 -7.19
C ALA A 140 0.88 10.26 -7.00
N VAL A 141 -0.14 9.72 -6.35
CA VAL A 141 -0.35 8.27 -6.25
C VAL A 141 -0.88 7.73 -7.57
N PHE A 142 -1.89 8.38 -8.15
CA PHE A 142 -2.47 8.04 -9.44
C PHE A 142 -1.41 8.07 -10.53
N ASP A 143 -0.64 9.15 -10.64
CA ASP A 143 0.43 9.28 -11.64
C ASP A 143 1.48 8.17 -11.47
N CYS A 144 1.88 7.87 -10.22
CA CYS A 144 2.84 6.80 -9.96
C CYS A 144 2.32 5.43 -10.41
N PHE A 145 1.10 5.06 -10.06
CA PHE A 145 0.53 3.79 -10.52
C PHE A 145 0.36 3.77 -12.05
N LYS A 146 0.02 4.90 -12.66
CA LYS A 146 -0.09 5.01 -14.11
C LYS A 146 1.25 4.76 -14.80
N GLU A 147 2.33 5.34 -14.27
CA GLU A 147 3.66 5.32 -14.87
C GLU A 147 4.47 4.07 -14.50
N ASP A 148 4.50 3.69 -13.22
CA ASP A 148 5.36 2.64 -12.68
C ASP A 148 4.71 1.25 -12.68
N VAL A 149 3.37 1.18 -12.72
CA VAL A 149 2.62 -0.08 -12.78
C VAL A 149 1.94 -0.28 -14.13
N GLY A 150 1.37 0.78 -14.72
CA GLY A 150 0.74 0.73 -16.04
C GLY A 150 -0.74 0.37 -16.04
N PHE A 151 -1.45 0.57 -14.93
CA PHE A 151 -2.88 0.31 -14.86
C PHE A 151 -3.70 1.16 -15.85
N THR A 152 -4.83 0.63 -16.30
CA THR A 152 -5.86 1.45 -16.95
C THR A 152 -6.41 2.49 -15.97
N ASP A 153 -6.96 3.60 -16.48
CA ASP A 153 -7.36 4.73 -15.62
C ASP A 153 -8.39 4.31 -14.55
N GLY A 154 -9.40 3.52 -14.93
CA GLY A 154 -10.40 3.06 -13.97
C GLY A 154 -9.82 2.12 -12.90
N CYS A 155 -8.91 1.22 -13.27
CA CYS A 155 -8.25 0.36 -12.27
C CYS A 155 -7.31 1.17 -11.38
N ASN A 156 -6.64 2.16 -11.96
CA ASN A 156 -5.77 3.09 -11.26
C ASN A 156 -6.51 3.92 -10.22
N ASP A 157 -7.73 4.39 -10.55
CA ASP A 157 -8.61 5.06 -9.61
C ASP A 157 -8.90 4.16 -8.39
N CYS A 158 -9.27 2.90 -8.60
CA CYS A 158 -9.51 1.96 -7.50
C CYS A 158 -8.28 1.78 -6.59
N TRP A 159 -7.08 1.62 -7.17
CA TRP A 159 -5.83 1.50 -6.40
C TRP A 159 -5.51 2.79 -5.64
N THR A 160 -5.73 3.94 -6.27
CA THR A 160 -5.51 5.26 -5.66
C THR A 160 -6.47 5.47 -4.49
N GLU A 161 -7.76 5.15 -4.65
CA GLU A 161 -8.73 5.21 -3.56
C GLU A 161 -8.39 4.26 -2.41
N ASN A 162 -7.87 3.07 -2.70
CA ASN A 162 -7.39 2.15 -1.67
C ASN A 162 -6.25 2.78 -0.84
N VAL A 163 -5.24 3.34 -1.51
CA VAL A 163 -4.14 4.05 -0.84
C VAL A 163 -4.67 5.22 -0.01
N MET A 164 -5.60 6.02 -0.54
CA MET A 164 -6.17 7.15 0.21
C MET A 164 -7.00 6.68 1.42
N CYS A 165 -7.64 5.51 1.33
CA CYS A 165 -8.26 4.85 2.47
C CYS A 165 -7.21 4.42 3.51
N ASP A 166 -6.10 3.80 3.10
CA ASP A 166 -5.01 3.40 3.99
C ASP A 166 -4.39 4.60 4.70
N MET A 167 -4.18 5.71 3.99
CA MET A 167 -3.71 6.97 4.58
C MET A 167 -4.66 7.52 5.65
N LYS A 168 -5.94 7.14 5.62
CA LYS A 168 -6.94 7.55 6.59
C LYS A 168 -7.11 6.55 7.74
N LYS A 169 -6.97 5.24 7.47
CA LYS A 169 -7.35 4.17 8.41
C LYS A 169 -6.18 3.34 8.94
N CYS A 170 -5.05 3.32 8.23
CA CYS A 170 -3.93 2.40 8.43
C CYS A 170 -2.55 3.11 8.42
N VAL A 171 -2.54 4.45 8.46
CA VAL A 171 -1.32 5.25 8.29
C VAL A 171 -0.23 4.93 9.33
N PHE A 172 -0.59 4.63 10.57
CA PHE A 172 0.39 4.38 11.62
C PHE A 172 1.03 2.99 11.50
N THR A 173 0.22 1.95 11.28
CA THR A 173 0.68 0.57 11.01
C THR A 173 1.53 0.50 9.75
N CYS A 174 1.12 1.18 8.67
CA CYS A 174 1.86 1.22 7.41
C CYS A 174 3.13 2.06 7.48
N LEU A 175 3.10 3.23 8.13
CA LEU A 175 4.32 4.00 8.36
C LEU A 175 5.34 3.22 9.20
N LYS A 176 4.88 2.49 10.23
CA LYS A 176 5.73 1.61 11.03
C LYS A 176 6.36 0.51 10.17
N MET A 177 5.58 -0.14 9.31
CA MET A 177 6.09 -1.15 8.37
C MET A 177 7.20 -0.57 7.48
N ILE A 178 6.96 0.59 6.86
CA ILE A 178 7.91 1.27 5.97
C ILE A 178 9.20 1.64 6.71
N MET A 179 9.11 2.26 7.89
CA MET A 179 10.29 2.68 8.66
C MET A 179 11.14 1.51 9.16
N THR A 180 10.51 0.36 9.41
CA THR A 180 11.18 -0.82 9.96
C THR A 180 11.58 -1.85 8.90
N GLY A 181 11.14 -1.67 7.65
CA GLY A 181 11.39 -2.64 6.58
C GLY A 181 10.75 -4.00 6.87
N GLN A 182 9.60 -4.03 7.54
CA GLN A 182 8.89 -5.27 7.84
C GLN A 182 8.52 -6.01 6.55
N ARG A 183 8.66 -7.34 6.57
CA ARG A 183 8.22 -8.22 5.47
C ARG A 183 6.70 -8.22 5.38
N ASN A 184 6.17 -8.61 4.22
CA ASN A 184 4.73 -8.79 4.00
C ASN A 184 4.10 -9.74 5.03
N ASN A 185 4.80 -10.84 5.30
CA ASN A 185 4.39 -11.86 6.26
C ASN A 185 5.33 -11.90 7.47
N GLY A 186 4.75 -12.09 8.66
CA GLY A 186 5.47 -12.39 9.89
C GLY A 186 6.09 -13.79 9.90
N GLY A 187 6.84 -14.10 10.96
CA GLY A 187 7.47 -15.41 11.13
C GLY A 187 6.47 -16.57 11.33
N ASP A 188 5.21 -16.26 11.63
CA ASP A 188 4.09 -17.19 11.73
C ASP A 188 3.30 -17.32 10.41
N GLY A 189 3.79 -16.73 9.32
CA GLY A 189 3.14 -16.74 8.00
C GLY A 189 1.98 -15.77 7.86
N LYS A 190 1.54 -15.09 8.93
CA LYS A 190 0.43 -14.14 8.87
C LYS A 190 0.85 -12.81 8.25
N LEU A 191 -0.12 -12.08 7.71
CA LEU A 191 0.09 -10.71 7.25
C LEU A 191 0.67 -9.83 8.37
N ASN A 192 1.54 -8.90 8.00
CA ASN A 192 1.95 -7.84 8.91
C ASN A 192 0.76 -6.91 9.25
N ASP A 193 0.93 -6.08 10.29
CA ASP A 193 -0.14 -5.23 10.80
C ASP A 193 -0.67 -4.23 9.75
N CYS A 194 0.15 -3.75 8.81
CA CYS A 194 -0.26 -2.82 7.75
C CYS A 194 -1.14 -3.52 6.71
N LEU A 195 -0.67 -4.63 6.13
CA LEU A 195 -1.41 -5.38 5.12
C LEU A 195 -2.72 -5.95 5.69
N LEU A 196 -2.70 -6.40 6.95
CA LEU A 196 -3.92 -6.82 7.63
C LEU A 196 -4.91 -5.65 7.82
N CYS A 197 -4.41 -4.44 8.08
CA CYS A 197 -5.24 -3.25 8.20
C CYS A 197 -5.90 -2.88 6.87
N ASP A 198 -5.11 -2.79 5.80
CA ASP A 198 -5.58 -2.56 4.43
C ASP A 198 -6.68 -3.58 4.08
N GLU A 199 -6.38 -4.87 4.18
CA GLU A 199 -7.33 -5.92 3.78
C GLU A 199 -8.65 -5.88 4.55
N LYS A 200 -8.63 -5.51 5.83
CA LYS A 200 -9.84 -5.47 6.67
C LYS A 200 -10.63 -4.19 6.53
N LEU A 201 -9.98 -3.05 6.31
CA LEU A 201 -10.61 -1.73 6.41
C LEU A 201 -10.79 -1.01 5.07
N CYS A 202 -9.97 -1.33 4.07
CA CYS A 202 -9.93 -0.67 2.77
C CYS A 202 -10.16 -1.67 1.61
N GLY A 203 -9.68 -2.90 1.77
CA GLY A 203 -9.92 -4.02 0.86
C GLY A 203 -11.36 -4.23 0.40
N PRO A 204 -12.41 -4.10 1.24
CA PRO A 204 -13.79 -4.25 0.80
C PRO A 204 -14.20 -3.30 -0.32
N ALA A 205 -13.90 -2.00 -0.17
CA ALA A 205 -14.23 -0.99 -1.17
C ALA A 205 -13.35 -1.16 -2.42
N PHE A 206 -12.07 -1.49 -2.23
CA PHE A 206 -11.17 -1.79 -3.35
C PHE A 206 -11.68 -2.95 -4.19
N ILE A 207 -12.11 -4.05 -3.57
CA ILE A 207 -12.60 -5.23 -4.30
C ILE A 207 -13.91 -4.97 -5.03
N GLU A 208 -14.80 -4.16 -4.45
CA GLU A 208 -16.04 -3.73 -5.09
C GLU A 208 -15.76 -2.84 -6.32
N CYS A 209 -14.77 -1.95 -6.25
CA CYS A 209 -14.35 -1.09 -7.36
C CYS A 209 -13.59 -1.87 -8.45
N ALA A 210 -12.54 -2.59 -8.03
CA ALA A 210 -11.61 -3.25 -8.92
C ALA A 210 -12.22 -4.48 -9.60
N GLY A 211 -13.08 -5.22 -8.91
CA GLY A 211 -13.61 -6.52 -9.33
C GLY A 211 -12.56 -7.64 -9.27
N ALA A 212 -11.34 -7.36 -9.76
CA ALA A 212 -10.21 -8.27 -9.80
C ALA A 212 -9.07 -7.85 -8.86
N ASN A 213 -8.47 -8.85 -8.23
CA ASN A 213 -7.15 -8.77 -7.60
C ASN A 213 -6.42 -10.11 -7.84
N ARG A 214 -5.15 -10.21 -7.43
CA ARG A 214 -4.36 -11.45 -7.57
C ARG A 214 -5.12 -12.71 -7.12
N ARG A 215 -5.73 -12.67 -5.93
CA ARG A 215 -6.53 -13.76 -5.34
C ARG A 215 -7.71 -14.18 -6.22
N ARG A 216 -8.58 -13.23 -6.59
CA ARG A 216 -9.74 -13.47 -7.46
C ARG A 216 -9.33 -13.95 -8.85
N SER A 217 -8.18 -13.51 -9.35
CA SER A 217 -7.63 -13.95 -10.64
C SER A 217 -6.87 -15.27 -10.56
N GLY A 218 -6.88 -15.97 -9.41
CA GLY A 218 -6.24 -17.27 -9.23
C GLY A 218 -4.70 -17.21 -9.17
N ILE A 219 -4.14 -16.06 -8.79
CA ILE A 219 -2.71 -15.77 -8.82
C ILE A 219 -2.16 -15.79 -7.38
N ILE A 220 -1.28 -16.75 -7.11
CA ILE A 220 -0.45 -16.80 -5.90
C ILE A 220 0.72 -15.84 -6.07
N SER A 221 1.11 -15.14 -5.01
CA SER A 221 2.00 -13.97 -5.09
C SER A 221 2.92 -13.81 -3.88
N ASP A 222 3.72 -12.75 -3.84
CA ASP A 222 4.70 -12.42 -2.78
C ASP A 222 4.12 -12.15 -1.38
N ILE A 223 2.80 -12.24 -1.21
CA ILE A 223 2.12 -12.12 0.08
C ILE A 223 1.43 -13.45 0.36
N GLY A 224 1.89 -14.16 1.38
CA GLY A 224 1.30 -15.41 1.83
C GLY A 224 -0.08 -15.17 2.46
N ARG A 225 -1.09 -15.92 2.01
CA ARG A 225 -2.46 -15.87 2.51
C ARG A 225 -3.03 -17.28 2.61
N ASP A 226 -4.30 -17.39 2.94
CA ASP A 226 -5.03 -18.65 2.91
C ASP A 226 -5.37 -19.00 1.45
N ASP A 227 -4.39 -19.54 0.75
CA ASP A 227 -4.50 -19.86 -0.68
C ASP A 227 -5.59 -20.90 -0.97
N GLU A 228 -5.94 -21.75 0.01
CA GLU A 228 -6.97 -22.77 -0.14
C GLU A 228 -8.39 -22.17 -0.18
N ASN A 229 -8.62 -21.08 0.56
CA ASN A 229 -9.96 -20.50 0.71
C ASN A 229 -10.12 -19.15 -0.01
N GLU A 230 -9.02 -18.46 -0.32
CA GLU A 230 -9.07 -17.09 -0.86
C GLU A 230 -8.66 -16.99 -2.34
N VAL A 231 -8.06 -18.03 -2.93
CA VAL A 231 -7.61 -18.02 -4.33
C VAL A 231 -8.65 -18.70 -5.22
N CYS A 232 -9.07 -17.99 -6.27
CA CYS A 232 -10.05 -18.51 -7.22
C CYS A 232 -9.52 -19.73 -7.98
N ASP A 233 -10.26 -20.83 -7.92
CA ASP A 233 -9.98 -22.10 -8.60
C ASP A 233 -10.67 -22.21 -9.98
N SER A 234 -11.61 -21.31 -10.26
CA SER A 234 -12.49 -21.37 -11.43
C SER A 234 -11.92 -20.64 -12.66
N VAL A 235 -10.74 -20.04 -12.57
CA VAL A 235 -10.10 -19.30 -13.67
C VAL A 235 -9.69 -20.25 -14.79
N ASN A 236 -10.11 -19.96 -16.02
CA ASN A 236 -9.73 -20.79 -17.16
C ASN A 236 -8.26 -20.56 -17.54
N ALA A 237 -7.49 -21.65 -17.70
CA ALA A 237 -6.08 -21.56 -18.05
C ALA A 237 -5.82 -20.82 -19.38
N GLY A 238 -6.71 -20.98 -20.38
CA GLY A 238 -6.59 -20.34 -21.70
C GLY A 238 -6.64 -18.80 -21.65
N TRP A 239 -7.30 -18.22 -20.64
CA TRP A 239 -7.37 -16.77 -20.46
C TRP A 239 -5.99 -16.13 -20.25
N ARG A 240 -5.10 -16.81 -19.53
CA ARG A 240 -3.79 -16.24 -19.13
C ARG A 240 -2.73 -16.25 -20.21
N PHE A 241 -2.96 -16.93 -21.33
CA PHE A 241 -1.94 -17.13 -22.37
C PHE A 241 -2.27 -16.45 -23.70
N GLY A 242 -3.40 -15.71 -23.77
CA GLY A 242 -3.85 -15.11 -25.03
C GLY A 242 -4.00 -16.13 -26.16
N LEU A 243 -4.24 -17.40 -25.82
CA LEU A 243 -4.43 -18.47 -26.78
C LEU A 243 -5.88 -18.40 -27.26
N GLU A 244 -6.04 -17.93 -28.49
CA GLU A 244 -7.22 -18.18 -29.34
C GLU A 244 -7.52 -19.69 -29.44
#